data_AF-A0AAD8T9V5-F1
#
_entry.id   AF-A0AAD8T9V5-F1
#
_cell.length_a   1.000
_cell.length_b   1.000
_cell.length_c   1.000
_cell.angle_alpha   90.00
_cell.angle_beta   90.00
_cell.angle_gamma   90.00
#
_symmetry.space_group_name_H-M   'P 1'
#
loop_
_entity.id
_entity.type
_entity.pdbx_description
1 polymer ?
#
loop_
_entity_poly.entity_id
_entity_poly.type
_entity_poly.pdbx_seq_one_letter_code
_entity_poly.pdbx_strand_id
1 'polypeptide(L)'
;MRMTKKEMQQSFVHTSFTSYVVVPMCPEGAPESDSVQAILDWQRRTMDMMYYDIAIALEGKGIDANPKDYLTFLCLGNREVKRSGEYEPAGRPLDGSAYEMAQKARRFMIYVHSKMMIVDDEYIILGSANINQRSMDGGRDTEIAMGSFQPHHLNTKG
;
A
#
# COMPACT_ATOMS: atom_id res chain seq x y z
N MET A 1 11.34 -2.46 -8.36
CA MET A 1 12.66 -2.95 -8.82
C MET A 1 13.61 -3.37 -7.69
N ARG A 2 13.79 -2.63 -6.59
CA ARG A 2 14.67 -3.09 -5.47
C ARG A 2 14.00 -4.09 -4.52
N MET A 3 12.71 -3.92 -4.22
CA MET A 3 11.94 -4.83 -3.35
C MET A 3 11.91 -6.26 -3.91
N THR A 4 11.48 -6.44 -5.17
CA THR A 4 11.43 -7.75 -5.84
C THR A 4 12.80 -8.41 -5.96
N LYS A 5 13.85 -7.62 -6.21
CA LYS A 5 15.23 -8.16 -6.23
C LYS A 5 15.71 -8.64 -4.87
N LYS A 6 15.36 -7.96 -3.78
CA LYS A 6 15.70 -8.36 -2.41
C LYS A 6 14.91 -9.62 -2.00
N GLU A 7 13.61 -9.66 -2.31
CA GLU A 7 12.73 -10.84 -2.14
C GLU A 7 13.31 -12.08 -2.80
N MET A 8 13.70 -11.95 -4.07
CA MET A 8 14.35 -13.01 -4.81
C MET A 8 15.65 -13.44 -4.10
N GLN A 9 16.54 -12.50 -3.79
CA GLN A 9 17.82 -12.82 -3.16
C GLN A 9 17.67 -13.56 -1.82
N GLN A 10 16.78 -13.12 -0.93
CA GLN A 10 16.61 -13.72 0.40
C GLN A 10 15.88 -15.06 0.35
N SER A 11 14.84 -15.19 -0.48
CA SER A 11 14.15 -16.48 -0.68
C SER A 11 15.08 -17.58 -1.19
N PHE A 12 16.19 -17.22 -1.86
CA PHE A 12 17.20 -18.15 -2.35
C PHE A 12 18.28 -18.56 -1.34
N VAL A 13 18.26 -18.02 -0.10
CA VAL A 13 19.18 -18.39 0.99
C VAL A 13 18.49 -19.27 2.06
N HIS A 14 17.35 -19.89 1.74
CA HIS A 14 16.51 -20.64 2.70
C HIS A 14 15.97 -19.81 3.87
N THR A 15 15.85 -18.49 3.70
CA THR A 15 15.16 -17.62 4.67
C THR A 15 13.80 -17.20 4.12
N SER A 16 12.78 -17.25 4.97
CA SER A 16 11.45 -16.73 4.64
C SER A 16 11.53 -15.21 4.49
N PHE A 17 10.97 -14.68 3.41
CA PHE A 17 10.84 -13.24 3.21
C PHE A 17 9.45 -12.91 2.66
N THR A 18 8.81 -11.89 3.24
CA THR A 18 7.48 -11.42 2.81
C THR A 18 7.40 -9.90 2.91
N SER A 19 6.79 -9.28 1.91
CA SER A 19 6.46 -7.85 1.89
C SER A 19 4.96 -7.62 1.98
N TYR A 20 4.57 -6.70 2.86
CA TYR A 20 3.20 -6.20 2.94
C TYR A 20 3.17 -4.72 2.54
N VAL A 21 2.30 -4.38 1.59
CA VAL A 21 2.16 -3.01 1.10
C VAL A 21 0.73 -2.55 1.31
N VAL A 22 0.54 -1.54 2.17
CA VAL A 22 -0.79 -0.94 2.43
C VAL A 22 -0.88 0.39 1.69
N VAL A 23 -1.84 0.51 0.77
CA VAL A 23 -2.11 1.71 -0.02
C VAL A 23 -3.55 2.17 0.20
N PRO A 24 -3.89 3.45 -0.05
CA PRO A 24 -5.30 3.83 -0.06
C PRO A 24 -6.05 3.08 -1.17
N MET A 25 -7.35 2.83 -1.00
CA MET A 25 -8.16 2.14 -2.00
C MET A 25 -8.15 2.90 -3.35
N CYS A 26 -8.17 4.22 -3.28
CA CYS A 26 -7.83 5.13 -4.36
C CYS A 26 -7.12 6.37 -3.79
N PRO A 27 -6.29 7.06 -4.58
CA PRO A 27 -5.80 8.39 -4.23
C PRO A 27 -6.97 9.35 -3.92
N GLU A 28 -6.69 10.36 -3.10
CA GLU A 28 -7.67 11.42 -2.80
C GLU A 28 -8.15 12.12 -4.08
N GLY A 29 -9.48 12.27 -4.20
CA GLY A 29 -10.15 12.82 -5.37
C GLY A 29 -11.34 11.98 -5.79
N ALA A 30 -12.07 12.44 -6.82
CA ALA A 30 -13.13 11.65 -7.43
C ALA A 30 -12.49 10.42 -8.11
N PRO A 31 -12.89 9.18 -7.79
CA PRO A 31 -12.27 7.98 -8.34
C PRO A 31 -12.27 7.94 -9.87
N GLU A 32 -13.31 8.50 -10.47
CA GLU A 32 -13.53 8.59 -11.93
C GLU A 32 -12.75 9.72 -12.62
N SER A 33 -12.05 10.58 -11.86
CA SER A 33 -11.24 11.66 -12.46
C SER A 33 -10.02 11.13 -13.20
N ASP A 34 -9.63 11.81 -14.28
CA ASP A 34 -8.47 11.42 -15.10
C ASP A 34 -7.17 11.31 -14.30
N SER A 35 -6.97 12.20 -13.33
CA SER A 35 -5.78 12.20 -12.47
C SER A 35 -5.73 10.95 -11.58
N VAL A 36 -6.85 10.59 -10.95
CA VAL A 36 -6.94 9.40 -10.10
C VAL A 36 -6.79 8.13 -10.94
N GLN A 37 -7.44 8.07 -12.11
CA GLN A 37 -7.33 6.94 -13.03
C GLN A 37 -5.89 6.75 -13.56
N ALA A 38 -5.21 7.84 -13.90
CA ALA A 38 -3.80 7.78 -14.32
C ALA A 38 -2.89 7.24 -13.20
N ILE A 39 -3.08 7.69 -11.96
CA ILE A 39 -2.32 7.18 -10.80
C ILE A 39 -2.59 5.69 -10.58
N LEU A 40 -3.85 5.26 -10.68
CA LEU A 40 -4.23 3.85 -10.55
C LEU A 40 -3.64 2.98 -11.67
N ASP A 41 -3.54 3.47 -12.91
CA ASP A 41 -2.87 2.73 -14.00
C ASP A 41 -1.38 2.55 -13.71
N TRP A 42 -0.69 3.59 -13.23
CA TRP A 42 0.72 3.47 -12.84
C TRP A 42 0.91 2.50 -11.66
N GLN A 43 0.01 2.54 -10.69
CA GLN A 43 0.00 1.60 -9.56
C GLN A 43 -0.17 0.17 -10.06
N ARG A 44 -1.15 -0.09 -10.93
CA ARG A 44 -1.39 -1.40 -11.54
C ARG A 44 -0.17 -1.89 -12.31
N ARG A 45 0.41 -1.09 -13.21
CA ARG A 45 1.62 -1.48 -13.96
C ARG A 45 2.79 -1.83 -13.04
N THR A 46 2.92 -1.11 -11.94
CA THR A 46 3.96 -1.40 -10.93
C THR A 46 3.69 -2.74 -10.24
N MET A 47 2.46 -2.99 -9.82
CA MET A 47 2.05 -4.27 -9.23
C MET A 47 2.26 -5.44 -10.21
N ASP A 48 1.86 -5.28 -11.48
CA ASP A 48 2.00 -6.30 -12.53
C ASP A 48 3.47 -6.66 -12.74
N MET A 49 4.34 -5.66 -12.87
CA MET A 49 5.79 -5.87 -12.99
C MET A 49 6.34 -6.58 -11.74
N MET A 50 5.91 -6.20 -10.54
CA MET A 50 6.41 -6.82 -9.30
C MET A 50 5.98 -8.28 -9.18
N TYR A 51 4.71 -8.59 -9.45
CA TYR A 51 4.21 -9.95 -9.43
C TYR A 51 4.82 -10.81 -10.54
N TYR A 52 5.06 -10.23 -11.73
CA TYR A 52 5.77 -10.91 -12.80
C TYR A 52 7.19 -11.33 -12.39
N ASP A 53 7.96 -10.42 -11.79
CA ASP A 53 9.31 -10.73 -11.30
C ASP A 53 9.29 -11.90 -10.31
N ILE A 54 8.36 -11.90 -9.35
CA ILE A 54 8.22 -12.97 -8.35
C ILE A 54 7.80 -14.29 -9.01
N ALA A 55 6.82 -14.27 -9.92
CA ALA A 55 6.36 -15.47 -10.60
C ALA A 55 7.46 -16.15 -11.41
N ILE A 56 8.24 -15.38 -12.18
CA ILE A 56 9.39 -15.89 -12.94
C ILE A 56 10.45 -16.47 -12.01
N ALA A 57 10.68 -15.85 -10.84
CA ALA A 57 11.63 -16.34 -9.85
C ALA A 57 11.23 -17.68 -9.24
N LEU A 58 9.93 -17.85 -8.93
CA LEU A 58 9.38 -19.10 -8.39
C LEU A 58 9.46 -20.23 -9.44
N GLU A 59 9.07 -19.94 -10.68
CA GLU A 59 9.15 -20.88 -11.80
C GLU A 59 10.60 -21.31 -12.06
N GLY A 60 11.54 -20.37 -12.12
CA GLY A 60 12.97 -20.65 -12.33
C GLY A 60 13.62 -21.51 -11.24
N LYS A 61 12.94 -21.70 -10.09
CA LYS A 61 13.38 -22.58 -9.00
C LYS A 61 12.50 -23.84 -8.85
N GLY A 62 11.44 -23.98 -9.63
CA GLY A 62 10.48 -25.07 -9.47
C GLY A 62 9.72 -25.03 -8.14
N ILE A 63 9.52 -23.84 -7.58
CA ILE A 63 8.73 -23.64 -6.36
C ILE A 63 7.27 -23.44 -6.75
N ASP A 64 6.40 -24.34 -6.31
CA ASP A 64 4.95 -24.23 -6.46
C ASP A 64 4.37 -23.42 -5.27
N ALA A 65 4.34 -22.10 -5.41
CA ALA A 65 3.83 -21.18 -4.40
C ALA A 65 3.08 -20.00 -5.06
N ASN A 66 2.21 -19.36 -4.29
CA ASN A 66 1.52 -18.16 -4.78
C ASN A 66 2.44 -16.95 -4.67
N PRO A 67 2.64 -16.14 -5.72
CA PRO A 67 3.40 -14.88 -5.61
C PRO A 67 2.91 -13.95 -4.48
N LYS A 68 1.63 -14.06 -4.08
CA LYS A 68 1.05 -13.30 -2.98
C LYS A 68 1.58 -13.71 -1.60
N ASP A 69 2.12 -14.91 -1.45
CA ASP A 69 2.78 -15.35 -0.20
C ASP A 69 4.09 -14.58 0.05
N TYR A 70 4.65 -13.98 -1.01
CA TYR A 70 5.87 -13.15 -0.96
C TYR A 70 5.57 -11.66 -1.01
N LEU A 71 4.52 -11.24 -1.74
CA LEU A 71 4.12 -9.83 -1.86
C LEU A 71 2.61 -9.67 -1.80
N THR A 72 2.10 -9.02 -0.77
CA THR A 72 0.66 -8.76 -0.61
C THR A 72 0.37 -7.27 -0.56
N PHE A 73 -0.52 -6.80 -1.45
CA PHE A 73 -1.08 -5.45 -1.42
C PHE A 73 -2.44 -5.42 -0.70
N LEU A 74 -2.62 -4.42 0.16
CA LEU A 74 -3.80 -4.22 0.99
C LEU A 74 -4.28 -2.77 0.89
N CYS A 75 -5.55 -2.55 1.24
CA CYS A 75 -6.10 -1.23 1.52
C CYS A 75 -6.98 -1.28 2.77
N LEU A 76 -7.27 -0.11 3.34
CA LEU A 76 -8.08 -0.01 4.56
C LEU A 76 -9.48 0.51 4.26
N GLY A 77 -10.47 -0.04 4.95
CA GLY A 77 -11.87 0.38 4.87
C GLY A 77 -12.57 0.18 6.19
N ASN A 78 -13.58 1.01 6.46
CA ASN A 78 -14.46 0.87 7.61
C ASN A 78 -15.90 0.66 7.15
N ARG A 79 -16.70 0.00 8.00
CA ARG A 79 -18.13 -0.17 7.81
C ARG A 79 -18.84 -0.19 9.16
N GLU A 80 -19.86 0.66 9.30
CA GLU A 80 -20.53 0.88 10.58
C GLU A 80 -22.04 0.68 10.47
N VAL A 81 -22.62 -0.08 11.40
CA VAL A 81 -24.08 -0.16 11.52
C VAL A 81 -24.64 1.19 12.00
N LYS A 82 -25.80 1.60 11.47
CA LYS A 82 -26.49 2.81 11.96
C LYS A 82 -26.95 2.59 13.40
N ARG A 83 -26.69 3.54 14.29
CA ARG A 83 -27.05 3.45 15.72
C ARG A 83 -28.09 4.49 16.12
N SER A 84 -28.86 4.18 17.15
CA SER A 84 -29.79 5.15 17.75
C SER A 84 -29.01 6.32 18.33
N GLY A 85 -29.45 7.56 18.04
CA GLY A 85 -28.79 8.77 18.51
C GLY A 85 -27.56 9.21 17.69
N GLU A 86 -27.28 8.55 16.56
CA GLU A 86 -26.30 9.04 15.59
C GLU A 86 -26.76 10.38 14.96
N TYR A 87 -25.80 11.19 14.51
CA TYR A 87 -26.09 12.40 13.75
C TYR A 87 -26.94 12.12 12.51
N GLU A 88 -28.02 12.88 12.33
CA GLU A 88 -28.84 12.86 11.13
C GLU A 88 -28.57 14.13 10.30
N PRO A 89 -28.07 14.00 9.06
CA PRO A 89 -27.79 15.17 8.22
C PRO A 89 -29.08 15.85 7.78
N ALA A 90 -29.08 17.19 7.73
CA ALA A 90 -30.23 17.99 7.30
C ALA A 90 -30.56 17.86 5.81
N GLY A 91 -29.60 17.41 5.00
CA GLY A 91 -29.74 17.19 3.57
C GLY A 91 -29.34 15.77 3.17
N ARG A 92 -29.83 15.34 2.00
CA ARG A 92 -29.47 14.05 1.40
C ARG A 92 -28.57 14.25 0.18
N PRO A 93 -27.67 13.30 -0.12
CA PRO A 93 -26.93 13.31 -1.37
C PRO A 93 -27.85 13.23 -2.59
N LEU A 94 -27.30 13.53 -3.77
CA LEU A 94 -28.00 13.37 -5.04
C LEU A 94 -28.33 11.89 -5.29
N ASP A 95 -29.56 11.61 -5.74
CA ASP A 95 -30.02 10.26 -6.03
C ASP A 95 -29.14 9.60 -7.10
N GLY A 96 -28.69 8.36 -6.85
CA GLY A 96 -27.81 7.59 -7.73
C GLY A 96 -26.32 7.97 -7.65
N SER A 97 -25.95 8.97 -6.83
CA SER A 97 -24.55 9.37 -6.69
C SER A 97 -23.71 8.36 -5.88
N ALA A 98 -22.40 8.34 -6.12
CA ALA A 98 -21.45 7.59 -5.30
C ALA A 98 -21.55 7.94 -3.80
N TYR A 99 -21.85 9.21 -3.49
CA TYR A 99 -22.07 9.65 -2.12
C TYR A 99 -23.31 9.00 -1.50
N GLU A 100 -24.45 8.99 -2.21
CA GLU A 100 -25.66 8.30 -1.74
C GLU A 100 -25.40 6.81 -1.50
N MET A 101 -24.74 6.15 -2.46
CA MET A 101 -24.42 4.73 -2.37
C MET A 101 -23.52 4.41 -1.17
N ALA A 102 -22.46 5.20 -0.95
CA ALA A 102 -21.56 5.04 0.19
C ALA A 102 -22.28 5.28 1.52
N GLN A 103 -23.11 6.33 1.60
CA GLN A 103 -23.90 6.66 2.79
C GLN A 103 -24.89 5.54 3.13
N LYS A 104 -25.61 4.98 2.14
CA LYS A 104 -26.52 3.85 2.32
C LYS A 104 -25.80 2.55 2.69
N ALA A 105 -24.67 2.26 2.03
CA ALA A 105 -23.87 1.07 2.31
C ALA A 105 -23.11 1.13 3.64
N ARG A 106 -23.04 2.33 4.23
CA ARG A 106 -22.38 2.64 5.52
C ARG A 106 -20.92 2.24 5.55
N ARG A 107 -20.22 2.41 4.43
CA ARG A 107 -18.81 2.03 4.27
C ARG A 107 -18.06 3.06 3.47
N PHE A 108 -16.80 3.25 3.82
CA PHE A 108 -15.87 4.06 3.06
C PHE A 108 -14.44 3.61 3.33
N MET A 109 -13.49 4.04 2.49
CA MET A 109 -12.08 3.77 2.75
C MET A 109 -11.63 4.50 4.03
N ILE A 110 -10.71 3.87 4.77
CA ILE A 110 -9.87 4.60 5.71
C ILE A 110 -8.68 5.07 4.88
N TYR A 111 -8.54 6.38 4.70
CA TYR A 111 -7.53 6.91 3.80
C TYR A 111 -6.12 6.74 4.37
N VAL A 112 -5.30 5.97 3.67
CA VAL A 112 -3.91 5.71 4.05
C VAL A 112 -3.05 6.87 3.54
N HIS A 113 -2.82 7.85 4.39
CA HIS A 113 -1.91 8.96 4.09
C HIS A 113 -0.48 8.74 4.62
N SER A 114 -0.20 7.61 5.26
CA SER A 114 1.11 7.28 5.80
C SER A 114 2.18 7.18 4.71
N LYS A 115 3.40 7.60 5.03
CA LYS A 115 4.62 7.33 4.24
C LYS A 115 5.67 6.74 5.18
N MET A 116 5.59 5.43 5.33
CA MET A 116 6.34 4.67 6.32
C MET A 116 6.82 3.36 5.70
N MET A 117 7.98 2.88 6.16
CA MET A 117 8.44 1.51 5.91
C MET A 117 9.06 0.97 7.19
N ILE A 118 8.69 -0.26 7.57
CA ILE A 118 9.35 -1.01 8.64
C ILE A 118 10.08 -2.18 7.98
N VAL A 119 11.29 -2.46 8.43
CA VAL A 119 12.15 -3.52 7.91
C VAL A 119 12.66 -4.35 9.08
N ASP A 120 12.41 -5.66 9.00
CA ASP A 120 12.94 -6.70 9.90
C ASP A 120 12.65 -6.45 11.41
N ASP A 121 11.58 -5.69 11.71
CA ASP A 121 11.19 -5.21 13.06
C ASP A 121 12.27 -4.41 13.83
N GLU A 122 13.35 -4.01 13.16
CA GLU A 122 14.48 -3.30 13.78
C GLU A 122 14.69 -1.89 13.22
N TYR A 123 14.24 -1.63 12.00
CA TYR A 123 14.46 -0.36 11.31
C TYR A 123 13.15 0.21 10.77
N ILE A 124 12.99 1.52 10.90
CA ILE A 124 11.83 2.25 10.39
C ILE A 124 12.26 3.51 9.64
N ILE A 125 11.59 3.80 8.53
CA ILE A 125 11.60 5.10 7.86
C ILE A 125 10.23 5.73 8.01
N LEU A 126 10.21 7.01 8.38
CA LEU A 126 9.02 7.83 8.56
C LEU A 126 9.24 9.20 7.92
N GLY A 127 8.30 9.67 7.10
CA GLY A 127 8.45 10.98 6.46
C GLY A 127 7.24 11.46 5.67
N SER A 128 7.48 12.40 4.76
CA SER A 128 6.47 12.96 3.85
C SER A 128 6.49 12.32 2.45
N ALA A 129 7.60 11.69 2.06
CA ALA A 129 7.84 11.17 0.71
C ALA A 129 6.95 9.97 0.36
N ASN A 130 6.09 10.13 -0.64
CA ASN A 130 5.32 9.03 -1.22
C ASN A 130 6.24 8.10 -2.05
N ILE A 131 5.81 6.85 -2.27
CA ILE A 131 6.53 5.94 -3.19
C ILE A 131 6.09 6.25 -4.64
N ASN A 132 6.55 7.37 -5.18
CA ASN A 132 6.36 7.76 -6.57
C ASN A 132 7.49 8.69 -7.03
N GLN A 133 7.57 8.97 -8.33
CA GLN A 133 8.63 9.83 -8.87
C GLN A 133 8.55 11.26 -8.31
N ARG A 134 7.36 11.78 -7.99
CA ARG A 134 7.21 13.15 -7.48
C ARG A 134 7.99 13.35 -6.18
N SER A 135 7.90 12.40 -5.25
CA SER A 135 8.57 12.46 -3.96
C SER A 135 10.00 11.87 -3.98
N MET A 136 10.28 10.87 -4.82
CA MET A 136 11.56 10.14 -4.81
C MET A 136 12.65 10.72 -5.73
N ASP A 137 12.31 11.71 -6.55
CA ASP A 137 13.24 12.30 -7.54
C ASP A 137 14.29 13.23 -6.91
N GLY A 138 13.91 13.97 -5.86
CA GLY A 138 14.75 15.00 -5.24
C GLY A 138 14.84 16.34 -6.00
N GLY A 139 14.44 16.39 -7.27
CA GLY A 139 14.33 17.61 -8.08
C GLY A 139 12.90 18.08 -8.34
N ARG A 140 11.90 17.44 -7.72
CA ARG A 140 10.47 17.76 -7.84
C ARG A 140 9.92 18.33 -6.53
N ASP A 141 9.24 17.52 -5.73
CA ASP A 141 8.75 17.96 -4.42
C ASP A 141 9.88 17.88 -3.39
N THR A 142 9.93 18.87 -2.50
CA THR A 142 10.80 18.83 -1.32
C THR A 142 10.18 17.93 -0.28
N GLU A 143 10.90 16.87 0.10
CA GLU A 143 10.46 15.89 1.09
C GLU A 143 11.45 15.80 2.25
N ILE A 144 10.97 15.33 3.40
CA ILE A 144 11.82 15.00 4.55
C ILE A 144 11.43 13.63 5.11
N ALA A 145 12.43 12.86 5.53
CA ALA A 145 12.24 11.59 6.20
C ALA A 145 13.32 11.36 7.25
N MET A 146 12.96 10.64 8.31
CA MET A 146 13.86 10.13 9.33
C MET A 146 13.90 8.61 9.26
N GLY A 147 15.11 8.06 9.29
CA GLY A 147 15.34 6.64 9.48
C GLY A 147 15.87 6.38 10.89
N SER A 148 15.29 5.42 11.61
CA SER A 148 15.71 5.10 12.98
C SER A 148 15.68 3.61 13.27
N PHE A 149 16.48 3.23 14.26
CA PHE A 149 16.52 1.90 14.86
C PHE A 149 16.95 2.04 16.32
N GLN A 150 16.76 0.99 17.11
CA GLN A 150 17.27 0.95 18.48
C GLN A 150 18.51 0.02 18.54
N PRO A 151 19.71 0.51 18.90
CA PRO A 151 20.94 -0.28 18.84
C PRO A 151 20.94 -1.57 19.66
N HIS A 152 20.11 -1.65 20.71
CA HIS A 152 19.98 -2.81 21.59
C HIS A 152 18.79 -3.73 21.24
N HIS A 153 18.05 -3.43 20.17
CA HIS A 153 16.89 -4.20 19.70
C HIS A 153 17.04 -4.54 18.21
N LEU A 154 18.16 -5.17 17.87
CA LEU A 154 18.47 -5.63 16.52
C LEU A 154 18.20 -7.12 16.39
N ASN A 155 17.70 -7.54 15.23
CA ASN A 155 17.44 -8.93 14.90
C ASN A 155 18.72 -9.66 14.47
N THR A 156 19.66 -9.76 15.41
CA THR A 156 21.00 -10.37 15.20
C THR A 156 21.01 -11.90 15.12
N LYS A 157 19.83 -12.54 15.20
CA LYS A 157 19.67 -14.00 15.20
C LYS A 157 18.85 -14.52 14.01
N GLY A 158 18.58 -13.68 13.00
CA GLY A 158 17.93 -14.08 11.75
C GLY A 158 18.75 -15.05 10.92
#